data_AF-A0A1I8CS41-F1
#
_entry.id   AF-A0A1I8CS41-F1
#
_cell.length_a   1.000
_cell.length_b   1.000
_cell.length_c   1.000
_cell.angle_alpha   90.00
_cell.angle_beta   90.00
_cell.angle_gamma   90.00
#
_symmetry.space_group_name_H-M   'P 1'
#
loop_
_entity.id
_entity.type
_entity.pdbx_description
1 polymer ?
#
loop_
_entity_poly.entity_id
_entity_poly.type
_entity_poly.pdbx_seq_one_letter_code
_entity_poly.pdbx_strand_id
1 'polypeptide(L)'
;MADNSKKSDSDQVNSPFPLPPAYYKKFLTKRVEAGITPKPPPVPDKYNVFGETVDWTNIGDLTLEELGIERLYDLGNDYKEELKKINDAIIGVYLDLVDMLIISPLNPKRAEKVLLLKSLFINFHFILNKLRRIQANDVVIATAIDQIEDLECEVYTLNRHTEYGRLYALDAVNDGLRKLNALNEIAEENEKPIDEEAEHKRLGCELFKGYKGPLKNDAQNAWILKEQIRMLTKEGFKIL
;
A
#
# COMPACT_ATOMS: atom_id res chain seq x y z
N MET A 1 -64.05 24.66 -6.88
CA MET A 1 -63.53 23.58 -7.74
C MET A 1 -62.04 23.80 -7.90
N ALA A 2 -61.23 22.80 -7.50
CA ALA A 2 -59.76 22.65 -7.57
C ALA A 2 -58.95 23.79 -6.90
N ASP A 3 -58.40 23.68 -5.68
CA ASP A 3 -57.58 22.66 -5.01
C ASP A 3 -56.36 22.19 -5.82
N ASN A 4 -55.19 22.73 -5.46
CA ASN A 4 -53.90 22.14 -5.81
C ASN A 4 -52.87 22.50 -4.74
N SER A 5 -52.92 21.75 -3.64
CA SER A 5 -51.94 21.73 -2.57
C SER A 5 -50.52 21.50 -3.13
N LYS A 6 -49.63 22.46 -2.94
CA LYS A 6 -48.17 22.21 -2.96
C LYS A 6 -47.88 21.21 -1.83
N LYS A 7 -47.72 19.93 -2.17
CA LYS A 7 -47.19 18.92 -1.26
C LYS A 7 -45.77 19.30 -0.88
N SER A 8 -45.60 19.73 0.37
CA SER A 8 -44.33 19.69 1.07
C SER A 8 -43.95 18.23 1.27
N ASP A 9 -42.97 17.73 0.51
CA ASP A 9 -42.26 16.49 0.83
C ASP A 9 -41.42 16.74 2.10
N SER A 10 -42.10 16.76 3.23
CA SER A 10 -41.50 16.67 4.56
C SER A 10 -41.94 15.35 5.16
N ASP A 11 -41.55 14.24 4.53
CA ASP A 11 -41.57 12.94 5.17
C ASP A 11 -40.45 12.92 6.21
N GLN A 12 -40.82 13.36 7.39
CA GLN A 12 -39.99 13.54 8.57
C GLN A 12 -39.64 12.15 9.13
N VAL A 13 -38.64 11.51 8.52
CA VAL A 13 -37.92 10.41 9.17
C VAL A 13 -37.12 11.04 10.30
N ASN A 14 -37.58 10.85 11.54
CA ASN A 14 -36.97 11.40 12.76
C ASN A 14 -35.61 10.73 13.03
N SER A 15 -34.60 11.17 12.28
CA SER A 15 -33.19 10.92 12.50
C SER A 15 -32.57 12.21 13.06
N PRO A 16 -31.67 12.14 14.06
CA PRO A 16 -30.92 13.30 14.53
C PRO A 16 -29.92 13.83 13.48
N PHE A 17 -29.70 13.08 12.40
CA PHE A 17 -28.80 13.45 11.31
C PHE A 17 -29.57 13.93 10.09
N PRO A 18 -29.08 14.99 9.40
CA PRO A 18 -29.68 15.44 8.16
C PRO A 18 -29.61 14.32 7.12
N LEU A 19 -30.65 14.22 6.29
CA LEU A 19 -30.64 13.31 5.15
C LEU A 19 -29.47 13.66 4.22
N PRO A 20 -28.83 12.66 3.60
CA PRO A 20 -27.73 12.90 2.67
C PRO A 20 -28.22 13.80 1.53
N PRO A 21 -27.36 14.70 1.01
CA PRO A 21 -27.78 15.62 -0.04
C PRO A 21 -28.25 14.88 -1.30
N ALA A 22 -29.32 15.38 -1.94
CA ALA A 22 -30.00 14.68 -3.03
C ALA A 22 -29.15 14.36 -4.28
N TYR A 23 -27.91 14.87 -4.38
CA TYR A 23 -27.01 14.57 -5.50
C TYR A 23 -26.61 13.09 -5.58
N TYR A 24 -26.70 12.32 -4.49
CA TYR A 24 -26.38 10.88 -4.52
C TYR A 24 -27.19 10.12 -5.59
N LYS A 25 -28.44 10.55 -5.86
CA LYS A 25 -29.32 9.98 -6.90
C LYS A 25 -28.79 10.15 -8.32
N LYS A 26 -27.74 10.93 -8.53
CA LYS A 26 -27.11 11.12 -9.84
C LYS A 26 -26.00 10.09 -10.12
N PHE A 27 -25.51 9.40 -9.09
CA PHE A 27 -24.40 8.45 -9.14
C PHE A 27 -24.87 6.98 -9.10
N LEU A 28 -25.81 6.61 -9.98
CA LEU A 28 -26.21 5.21 -10.16
C LEU A 28 -25.27 4.51 -11.13
N THR A 29 -25.04 3.20 -10.96
CA THR A 29 -24.16 2.36 -11.80
C THR A 29 -24.42 2.54 -13.30
N LYS A 30 -25.70 2.51 -13.70
CA LYS A 30 -26.12 2.72 -15.10
C LYS A 30 -25.73 4.09 -15.67
N ARG A 31 -25.70 5.14 -14.84
CA ARG A 31 -25.32 6.50 -15.25
C ARG A 31 -23.80 6.69 -15.27
N VAL A 32 -23.09 5.99 -14.39
CA VAL A 32 -21.62 5.93 -14.38
C VAL A 32 -21.11 5.24 -15.64
N GLU A 33 -21.66 4.07 -15.97
CA GLU A 33 -21.34 3.33 -17.20
C GLU A 33 -21.64 4.14 -18.46
N ALA A 34 -22.75 4.90 -18.46
CA ALA A 34 -23.12 5.78 -19.56
C ALA A 34 -22.38 7.13 -19.57
N GLY A 35 -21.52 7.42 -18.59
CA GLY A 35 -20.76 8.68 -18.50
C GLY A 35 -21.61 9.94 -18.28
N ILE A 36 -22.87 9.82 -17.84
CA ILE A 36 -23.83 10.94 -17.66
C ILE A 36 -23.74 11.51 -16.23
N THR A 37 -22.76 11.09 -15.44
CA THR A 37 -22.55 11.60 -14.08
C THR A 37 -22.08 13.04 -14.13
N PRO A 38 -22.62 13.93 -13.26
CA PRO A 38 -22.15 15.30 -13.17
C PRO A 38 -20.66 15.30 -12.77
N LYS A 39 -19.87 16.13 -13.45
CA LYS A 39 -18.49 16.41 -13.05
C LYS A 39 -18.48 17.06 -11.65
N PRO A 40 -17.40 16.90 -10.87
CA PRO A 40 -17.26 17.63 -9.61
C PRO A 40 -17.46 19.13 -9.86
N PRO A 41 -18.14 19.84 -8.94
CA PRO A 41 -18.30 21.29 -9.07
C PRO A 41 -16.91 21.95 -9.12
N PRO A 42 -16.77 23.10 -9.81
CA PRO A 42 -15.54 23.86 -9.75
C PRO A 42 -15.24 24.24 -8.30
N VAL A 43 -13.95 24.31 -7.96
CA VAL A 43 -13.52 24.74 -6.62
C VAL A 43 -14.07 26.16 -6.40
N PRO A 44 -14.84 26.39 -5.32
CA PRO A 44 -15.37 27.72 -5.05
C PRO A 44 -14.22 28.64 -4.63
N ASP A 45 -14.14 29.82 -5.26
CA ASP A 45 -13.16 30.84 -4.89
C ASP A 45 -13.43 31.43 -3.51
N LYS A 46 -14.69 31.36 -3.05
CA LYS A 46 -15.13 31.92 -1.77
C LYS A 46 -15.75 30.83 -0.92
N TYR A 47 -15.30 30.69 0.32
CA TYR A 47 -15.82 29.70 1.24
C TYR A 47 -15.86 30.27 2.66
N ASN A 48 -16.86 29.85 3.44
CA ASN A 48 -17.00 30.29 4.80
C ASN A 48 -16.27 29.32 5.73
N VAL A 49 -15.26 29.80 6.45
CA VAL A 49 -14.48 29.05 7.44
C VAL A 49 -14.72 29.69 8.80
N PHE A 50 -15.25 28.92 9.75
CA PHE A 50 -15.52 29.40 11.12
C PHE A 50 -16.34 30.69 11.22
N GLY A 51 -17.22 30.96 10.24
CA GLY A 51 -18.05 32.17 10.19
C GLY A 51 -17.44 33.33 9.41
N GLU A 52 -16.19 33.19 8.95
CA GLU A 52 -15.49 34.17 8.12
C GLU A 52 -15.47 33.74 6.64
N THR A 53 -15.87 34.63 5.74
CA THR A 53 -15.79 34.40 4.31
C THR A 53 -14.36 34.61 3.83
N VAL A 54 -13.67 33.52 3.49
CA VAL A 54 -12.31 33.53 2.95
C VAL A 54 -12.39 33.46 1.43
N ASP A 55 -11.71 34.41 0.77
CA ASP A 55 -11.60 34.49 -0.69
C ASP A 55 -10.21 33.97 -1.13
N TRP A 56 -10.18 32.82 -1.81
CA TRP A 56 -8.99 32.23 -2.44
C TRP A 56 -8.46 33.03 -3.65
N THR A 57 -8.97 34.23 -3.97
CA THR A 57 -8.34 35.07 -4.99
C THR A 57 -7.12 35.83 -4.44
N ASN A 58 -7.09 36.09 -3.13
CA ASN A 58 -5.97 36.71 -2.42
C ASN A 58 -5.31 35.68 -1.50
N ILE A 59 -4.71 34.65 -2.10
CA ILE A 59 -3.99 33.56 -1.38
C ILE A 59 -2.62 34.05 -0.91
N GLY A 60 -2.60 35.13 -0.14
CA GLY A 60 -1.51 35.42 0.78
C GLY A 60 -1.97 35.03 2.18
N ASP A 61 -1.08 34.44 2.99
CA ASP A 61 -1.25 34.58 4.43
C ASP A 61 -1.41 36.07 4.70
N LEU A 62 -2.49 36.51 5.36
CA LEU A 62 -2.70 37.93 5.69
C LEU A 62 -1.41 38.46 6.33
N THR A 63 -0.85 39.50 5.71
CA THR A 63 0.37 40.11 6.21
C THR A 63 0.10 40.81 7.54
N LEU A 64 1.10 40.88 8.41
CA LEU A 64 0.99 41.58 9.70
C LEU A 64 0.53 43.04 9.52
N GLU A 65 0.94 43.67 8.42
CA GLU A 65 0.58 45.03 8.04
C GLU A 65 -0.91 45.16 7.67
N GLU A 66 -1.48 44.18 6.95
CA GLU A 66 -2.91 44.12 6.64
C GLU A 66 -3.78 43.89 7.89
N LEU A 67 -3.21 43.30 8.93
CA LEU A 67 -3.82 43.13 10.25
C LEU A 67 -3.65 44.36 11.16
N GLY A 68 -2.95 45.40 10.69
CA GLY A 68 -2.68 46.63 11.45
C GLY A 68 -1.69 46.43 12.61
N ILE A 69 -0.83 45.41 12.54
CA ILE A 69 0.14 45.09 13.59
C ILE A 69 1.54 45.42 13.07
N GLU A 70 2.28 46.19 13.86
CA GLU A 70 3.68 46.49 13.55
C GLU A 70 4.51 45.20 13.55
N ARG A 71 5.25 45.02 12.46
CA ARG A 71 6.13 43.89 12.28
C ARG A 71 7.42 44.08 13.07
N LEU A 72 7.73 43.12 13.93
CA LEU A 72 8.86 43.23 14.88
C LEU A 72 10.12 42.46 14.44
N TYR A 73 10.22 42.03 13.19
CA TYR A 73 11.35 41.25 12.67
C TYR A 73 11.63 41.57 11.19
N ASP A 74 12.90 41.48 10.78
CA ASP A 74 13.33 41.80 9.42
C ASP A 74 13.12 40.63 8.44
N LEU A 75 12.90 40.92 7.15
CA LEU A 75 12.77 39.90 6.08
C LEU A 75 14.10 39.25 5.70
N GLY A 76 15.21 39.93 5.93
CA GLY A 76 16.53 39.51 5.45
C GLY A 76 17.25 38.52 6.36
N ASN A 77 16.80 38.34 7.59
CA ASN A 77 17.44 37.48 8.58
C ASN A 77 16.82 36.08 8.61
N ASP A 78 17.59 35.13 9.16
CA ASP A 78 17.16 33.75 9.31
C ASP A 78 16.00 33.64 10.31
N TYR A 79 14.89 33.01 9.92
CA TYR A 79 13.66 32.98 10.72
C TYR A 79 13.87 32.39 12.12
N LYS A 80 14.85 31.49 12.27
CA LYS A 80 15.21 30.88 13.56
C LYS A 80 15.82 31.88 14.53
N GLU A 81 16.62 32.83 14.05
CA GLU A 81 17.24 33.85 14.89
C GLU A 81 16.21 34.90 15.30
N GLU A 82 15.36 35.33 14.37
CA GLU A 82 14.26 36.26 14.66
C GLU A 82 13.27 35.67 15.68
N LEU A 83 12.96 34.37 15.57
CA LEU A 83 12.11 33.69 16.55
C LEU A 83 12.73 33.71 17.96
N LYS A 84 14.05 33.55 18.07
CA LYS A 84 14.76 33.64 19.36
C LYS A 84 14.71 35.06 19.93
N LYS A 85 14.97 36.08 19.10
CA LYS A 85 14.88 37.49 19.52
C LYS A 85 13.49 37.84 20.04
N ILE A 86 12.44 37.43 19.34
CA ILE A 86 11.05 37.65 19.79
C ILE A 86 10.77 36.88 21.08
N ASN A 87 11.26 35.64 21.22
CA ASN A 87 11.10 34.87 22.45
C ASN A 87 11.76 35.55 23.66
N ASP A 88 12.98 36.07 23.50
CA ASP A 88 13.67 36.81 24.54
C ASP A 88 12.92 38.10 24.89
N ALA A 89 12.37 38.80 23.89
CA ALA A 89 11.52 39.96 24.10
C ALA A 89 10.20 39.62 24.84
N ILE A 90 9.56 38.49 24.53
CA ILE A 90 8.36 38.00 25.24
C ILE A 90 8.66 37.79 26.71
N ILE A 91 9.78 37.12 27.02
CA ILE A 91 10.19 36.85 28.40
C ILE A 91 10.47 38.17 29.14
N GLY A 92 11.20 39.11 28.51
CA GLY A 92 11.47 40.42 29.09
C GLY A 92 10.20 41.21 29.42
N VAL A 93 9.26 41.29 28.47
CA VAL A 93 7.97 41.99 28.69
C VAL A 93 7.10 41.29 29.73
N TYR A 94 7.16 39.96 29.80
CA TYR A 94 6.44 39.20 30.82
C TYR A 94 6.99 39.44 32.23
N LEU A 95 8.31 39.45 32.40
CA LEU A 95 8.94 39.76 33.69
C LEU A 95 8.64 41.20 34.13
N ASP A 96 8.74 42.17 33.21
CA ASP A 96 8.34 43.56 33.47
C ASP A 96 6.88 43.66 33.94
N LEU A 97 5.99 42.86 33.34
CA LEU A 97 4.58 42.82 33.71
C LEU A 97 4.39 42.24 35.12
N VAL A 98 5.10 41.16 35.46
CA VAL A 98 5.07 40.54 36.80
C VAL A 98 5.58 41.54 37.84
N ASP A 99 6.72 42.19 37.59
CA ASP A 99 7.29 43.18 38.52
C ASP A 99 6.33 44.36 38.73
N MET A 100 5.68 44.82 37.66
CA MET A 100 4.68 45.88 37.75
C MET A 100 3.45 45.46 38.57
N LEU A 101 3.01 44.20 38.46
CA LEU A 101 1.88 43.68 39.25
C LEU A 101 2.21 43.59 40.74
N ILE A 102 3.47 43.31 41.10
CA ILE A 102 3.93 43.26 42.48
C ILE A 102 4.00 44.68 43.07
N ILE A 103 4.57 45.64 42.34
CA ILE A 103 4.82 46.99 42.86
C ILE A 103 3.56 47.87 42.83
N SER A 104 2.78 47.83 41.73
CA SER A 104 1.63 48.73 41.54
C SER A 104 0.62 48.15 40.54
N PRO A 105 -0.34 47.33 41.01
CA PRO A 105 -1.22 46.58 40.13
C PRO A 105 -2.24 47.42 39.33
N LEU A 106 -2.46 48.69 39.73
CA LEU A 106 -3.41 49.61 39.09
C LEU A 106 -2.77 50.57 38.07
N ASN A 107 -1.46 50.46 37.81
CA ASN A 107 -0.79 51.36 36.88
C ASN A 107 -1.35 51.20 35.45
N PRO A 108 -1.73 52.28 34.73
CA PRO A 108 -2.20 52.19 33.34
C PRO A 108 -1.19 51.55 32.39
N LYS A 109 0.12 51.63 32.69
CA LYS A 109 1.19 50.97 31.91
C LYS A 109 1.05 49.45 31.83
N ARG A 110 0.29 48.83 32.74
CA ARG A 110 -0.04 47.40 32.69
C ARG A 110 -0.76 47.06 31.39
N ALA A 111 -1.73 47.87 30.99
CA ALA A 111 -2.50 47.63 29.77
C ALA A 111 -1.62 47.71 28.53
N GLU A 112 -0.68 48.67 28.50
CA GLU A 112 0.30 48.81 27.41
C GLU A 112 1.22 47.59 27.31
N LYS A 113 1.73 47.08 28.45
CA LYS A 113 2.56 45.87 28.48
C LYS A 113 1.80 44.62 28.01
N VAL A 114 0.52 44.50 28.37
CA VAL A 114 -0.35 43.40 27.89
C VAL A 114 -0.59 43.49 26.38
N LEU A 115 -0.83 44.69 25.83
CA LEU A 115 -0.98 44.90 24.39
C LEU A 115 0.32 44.61 23.63
N LEU A 116 1.46 45.01 24.17
CA LEU A 116 2.77 44.70 23.63
C LEU A 116 3.00 43.18 23.59
N LEU A 117 2.70 42.50 24.70
CA LEU A 117 2.81 41.04 24.79
C LEU A 117 1.91 40.34 23.76
N LYS A 118 0.68 40.83 23.57
CA LYS A 118 -0.22 40.33 22.51
C LYS A 118 0.39 40.51 21.11
N SER A 119 0.97 41.67 20.82
CA SER A 119 1.63 41.94 19.54
C SER A 119 2.82 41.00 19.30
N LEU A 120 3.63 40.76 20.34
CA LEU A 120 4.76 39.83 20.28
C LEU A 120 4.31 38.40 19.96
N PHE A 121 3.24 37.92 20.60
CA PHE A 121 2.70 36.58 20.31
C PHE A 121 2.15 36.44 18.89
N ILE A 122 1.49 37.49 18.36
CA ILE A 122 0.99 37.45 16.98
C ILE A 122 2.17 37.39 15.99
N ASN A 123 3.20 38.21 16.19
CA ASN A 123 4.43 38.16 15.40
C ASN A 123 5.12 36.79 15.51
N PHE A 124 5.22 36.23 16.71
CA PHE A 124 5.80 34.90 16.95
C PHE A 124 5.05 33.80 16.19
N HIS A 125 3.71 33.81 16.26
CA HIS A 125 2.87 32.86 15.52
C HIS A 125 3.02 33.00 14.01
N PHE A 126 3.16 34.22 13.51
CA PHE A 126 3.37 34.44 12.08
C PHE A 126 4.66 33.77 11.58
N ILE A 127 5.77 33.92 12.31
CA ILE A 127 7.05 33.28 11.95
C ILE A 127 6.92 31.74 12.02
N LEU A 128 6.27 31.20 13.05
CA LEU A 128 6.00 29.76 13.14
C LEU A 128 5.20 29.25 11.94
N ASN A 129 4.20 29.99 11.48
CA ASN A 129 3.42 29.62 10.30
C ASN A 129 4.29 29.52 9.04
N LYS A 130 5.30 30.39 8.89
CA LYS A 130 6.27 30.29 7.79
C LYS A 130 7.16 29.05 7.92
N LEU A 131 7.59 28.71 9.13
CA LEU A 131 8.41 27.52 9.39
C LEU A 131 7.65 26.20 9.15
N ARG A 132 6.32 26.17 9.24
CA ARG A 132 5.51 24.95 8.99
C ARG A 132 5.76 24.32 7.63
N ARG A 133 5.92 25.13 6.58
CA ARG A 133 6.17 24.62 5.23
C ARG A 133 7.54 23.94 5.14
N ILE A 134 8.56 24.56 5.74
CA ILE A 134 9.92 24.01 5.78
C ILE A 134 9.89 22.67 6.54
N GLN A 135 9.26 22.64 7.72
CA GLN A 135 9.09 21.43 8.52
C GLN A 135 8.36 20.32 7.75
N ALA A 136 7.28 20.64 7.02
CA ALA A 136 6.55 19.65 6.24
C ALA A 136 7.43 19.04 5.13
N ASN A 137 8.25 19.87 4.47
CA ASN A 137 9.20 19.37 3.47
C ASN A 137 10.25 18.46 4.09
N ASP A 138 10.81 18.83 5.24
CA ASP A 138 11.80 18.02 5.96
C ASP A 138 11.22 16.66 6.36
N VAL A 139 9.94 16.62 6.79
CA VAL A 139 9.23 15.38 7.10
C VAL A 139 9.03 14.50 5.86
N VAL A 140 8.69 15.10 4.71
CA VAL A 140 8.56 14.36 3.45
C VAL A 140 9.90 13.76 3.02
N ILE A 141 11.00 14.53 3.16
CA ILE A 141 12.34 14.07 2.84
C ILE A 141 12.74 12.90 3.76
N ALA A 142 12.53 13.03 5.07
CA ALA A 142 12.82 11.97 6.04
C ALA A 142 12.04 10.69 5.71
N THR A 143 10.74 10.81 5.43
CA THR A 143 9.89 9.67 5.05
C THR A 143 10.38 9.00 3.76
N ALA A 144 10.84 9.78 2.78
CA ALA A 144 11.37 9.24 1.54
C ALA A 144 12.71 8.51 1.74
N ILE A 145 13.55 8.98 2.66
CA ILE A 145 14.79 8.29 3.05
C ILE A 145 14.45 6.95 3.73
N ASP A 146 13.53 6.95 4.69
CA ASP A 146 13.09 5.72 5.37
C ASP A 146 12.55 4.68 4.36
N GLN A 147 11.78 5.13 3.36
CA GLN A 147 11.27 4.26 2.30
C GLN A 147 12.38 3.63 1.45
N ILE A 148 13.46 4.37 1.17
CA ILE A 148 14.60 3.84 0.42
C ILE A 148 15.31 2.77 1.26
N GLU A 149 15.52 3.02 2.55
CA GLU A 149 16.14 2.06 3.47
C GLU A 149 15.32 0.76 3.59
N ASP A 150 13.99 0.87 3.72
CA ASP A 150 13.09 -0.28 3.74
C ASP A 150 13.18 -1.09 2.43
N LEU A 151 13.19 -0.41 1.29
CA LEU A 151 13.32 -1.06 -0.02
C LEU A 151 14.68 -1.77 -0.18
N GLU A 152 15.77 -1.17 0.30
CA GLU A 152 17.09 -1.81 0.26
C GLU A 152 17.12 -3.09 1.11
N CYS A 153 16.50 -3.07 2.29
CA CYS A 153 16.36 -4.24 3.15
C CYS A 153 15.51 -5.35 2.49
N GLU A 154 14.41 -4.96 1.83
CA GLU A 154 13.55 -5.90 1.10
C GLU A 154 14.28 -6.53 -0.09
N VAL A 155 14.99 -5.72 -0.88
CA VAL A 155 15.81 -6.21 -2.00
C VAL A 155 16.90 -7.17 -1.51
N TYR A 156 17.57 -6.85 -0.39
CA TYR A 156 18.54 -7.74 0.23
C TYR A 156 17.92 -9.09 0.60
N THR A 157 16.72 -9.06 1.20
CA THR A 157 15.99 -10.27 1.60
C THR A 157 15.55 -11.10 0.40
N LEU A 158 15.02 -10.47 -0.65
CA LEU A 158 14.62 -11.13 -1.89
C LEU A 158 15.80 -11.77 -2.63
N ASN A 159 16.93 -11.04 -2.73
CA ASN A 159 18.14 -11.57 -3.34
C ASN A 159 18.64 -12.80 -2.59
N ARG A 160 18.65 -12.74 -1.25
CA ARG A 160 18.99 -13.87 -0.40
C ARG A 160 18.07 -15.07 -0.67
N HIS A 161 16.74 -14.89 -0.73
CA HIS A 161 15.81 -15.98 -1.06
C HIS A 161 16.04 -16.55 -2.46
N THR A 162 16.34 -15.70 -3.43
CA THR A 162 16.65 -16.10 -4.81
C THR A 162 17.93 -16.94 -4.86
N GLU A 163 18.95 -16.57 -4.10
CA GLU A 163 20.19 -17.36 -4.00
C GLU A 163 19.97 -18.71 -3.33
N TYR A 164 19.20 -18.78 -2.24
CA TYR A 164 18.81 -20.05 -1.63
C TYR A 164 18.01 -20.93 -2.60
N GLY A 165 17.04 -20.35 -3.32
CA GLY A 165 16.30 -21.08 -4.35
C GLY A 165 17.21 -21.65 -5.44
N ARG A 166 18.18 -20.84 -5.92
CA ARG A 166 19.17 -21.27 -6.92
C ARG A 166 20.03 -22.43 -6.41
N LEU A 167 20.65 -22.28 -5.26
CA LEU A 167 21.64 -23.24 -4.75
C LEU A 167 21.02 -24.54 -4.24
N TYR A 168 19.83 -24.49 -3.65
CA TYR A 168 19.25 -25.67 -3.00
C TYR A 168 18.18 -26.34 -3.86
N ALA A 169 17.30 -25.58 -4.50
CA ALA A 169 16.21 -26.16 -5.27
C ALA A 169 16.66 -26.54 -6.68
N LEU A 170 17.34 -25.64 -7.41
CA LEU A 170 17.75 -25.94 -8.79
C LEU A 170 18.89 -26.97 -8.85
N ASP A 171 19.88 -26.91 -7.96
CA ASP A 171 20.94 -27.92 -7.94
C ASP A 171 20.38 -29.30 -7.55
N ALA A 172 19.47 -29.39 -6.57
CA ALA A 172 18.84 -30.67 -6.22
C ALA A 172 18.01 -31.25 -7.38
N VAL A 173 17.27 -30.41 -8.11
CA VAL A 173 16.52 -30.83 -9.30
C VAL A 173 17.47 -31.26 -10.42
N ASN A 174 18.54 -30.51 -10.68
CA ASN A 174 19.54 -30.84 -11.69
C ASN A 174 20.27 -32.15 -11.36
N ASP A 175 20.62 -32.36 -10.10
CA ASP A 175 21.23 -33.61 -9.62
C ASP A 175 20.27 -34.79 -9.73
N GLY A 176 18.98 -34.58 -9.40
CA GLY A 176 17.92 -35.57 -9.61
C GLY A 176 17.77 -35.95 -11.08
N LEU A 177 17.74 -34.97 -11.98
CA LEU A 177 17.67 -35.20 -13.43
C LEU A 177 18.91 -35.95 -13.95
N ARG A 178 20.11 -35.60 -13.47
CA ARG A 178 21.34 -36.34 -13.82
C ARG A 178 21.29 -37.79 -13.38
N LYS A 179 20.82 -38.06 -12.17
CA LYS A 179 20.66 -39.43 -11.65
C LYS A 179 19.64 -40.23 -12.47
N LEU A 180 18.51 -39.62 -12.85
CA LEU A 180 17.51 -40.27 -13.70
C LEU A 180 18.06 -40.58 -15.09
N ASN A 181 18.78 -39.65 -15.70
CA ASN A 181 19.42 -39.90 -17.00
C ASN A 181 20.44 -41.03 -16.93
N ALA A 182 21.28 -41.07 -15.89
CA ALA A 182 22.23 -42.17 -15.68
C ALA A 182 21.52 -43.52 -15.48
N LEU A 183 20.39 -43.56 -14.79
CA LEU A 183 19.58 -44.77 -14.65
C LEU A 183 18.94 -45.22 -15.96
N ASN A 184 18.50 -44.28 -16.80
CA ASN A 184 18.00 -44.59 -18.15
C ASN A 184 19.11 -45.15 -19.06
N GLU A 185 20.30 -44.56 -19.02
CA GLU A 185 21.46 -45.07 -19.78
C GLU A 185 21.81 -46.51 -19.35
N ILE A 186 21.78 -46.81 -18.04
CA ILE A 186 21.98 -48.17 -17.52
C ILE A 186 20.84 -49.11 -17.91
N ALA A 187 19.59 -48.63 -17.98
CA ALA A 187 18.45 -49.43 -18.43
C ALA A 187 18.54 -49.76 -19.93
N GLU A 188 18.98 -48.82 -20.76
CA GLU A 188 19.25 -49.02 -22.18
C GLU A 188 20.45 -49.96 -22.41
N GLU A 189 21.47 -49.91 -21.55
CA GLU A 189 22.64 -50.81 -21.62
C GLU A 189 22.33 -52.24 -21.13
N ASN A 190 21.31 -52.39 -20.25
CA ASN A 190 20.81 -53.68 -19.78
C ASN A 190 19.64 -54.24 -20.61
N GLU A 191 19.13 -53.51 -21.61
CA GLU A 191 18.45 -54.10 -22.76
C GLU A 191 19.47 -54.76 -23.70
N LYS A 192 20.28 -55.69 -23.15
CA LYS A 192 20.71 -56.82 -23.97
C LYS A 192 19.45 -57.57 -24.37
N PRO A 193 19.27 -57.95 -25.64
CA PRO A 193 18.12 -58.73 -26.03
C PRO A 193 18.13 -59.98 -25.16
N ILE A 194 17.15 -60.08 -24.25
CA ILE A 194 16.78 -61.37 -23.71
C ILE A 194 16.34 -62.13 -24.96
N ASP A 195 17.14 -63.09 -25.38
CA ASP A 195 16.77 -64.03 -26.42
C ASP A 195 15.56 -64.80 -25.86
N GLU A 196 14.37 -64.25 -26.12
CA GLU A 196 13.09 -64.76 -25.63
C GLU A 196 12.93 -66.24 -26.02
N GLU A 197 13.65 -66.70 -27.04
CA GLU A 197 13.66 -68.09 -27.52
C GLU A 197 14.45 -69.05 -26.61
N ALA A 198 15.48 -68.58 -25.90
CA ALA A 198 16.30 -69.41 -25.00
C ALA A 198 15.68 -69.57 -23.60
N GLU A 199 15.02 -68.53 -23.08
CA GLU A 199 14.33 -68.58 -21.79
C GLU A 199 12.98 -69.31 -21.89
N HIS A 200 12.24 -69.15 -23.00
CA HIS A 200 11.03 -69.95 -23.27
C HIS A 200 11.33 -71.45 -23.37
N LYS A 201 12.51 -71.83 -23.91
CA LYS A 201 12.95 -73.23 -23.96
C LYS A 201 13.31 -73.78 -22.58
N ARG A 202 13.81 -72.94 -21.66
CA ARG A 202 14.23 -73.35 -20.32
C ARG A 202 13.03 -73.47 -19.36
N LEU A 203 12.16 -72.45 -19.32
CA LEU A 203 10.92 -72.46 -18.53
C LEU A 203 9.88 -73.44 -19.09
N GLY A 204 9.81 -73.61 -20.42
CA GLY A 204 8.94 -74.61 -21.06
C GLY A 204 9.37 -76.06 -20.76
N CYS A 205 10.67 -76.34 -20.64
CA CYS A 205 11.16 -77.70 -20.31
C CYS A 205 10.98 -78.07 -18.82
N GLU A 206 10.97 -77.10 -17.91
CA GLU A 206 10.80 -77.39 -16.47
C GLU A 206 9.32 -77.44 -16.05
N LEU A 207 8.44 -76.65 -16.67
CA LEU A 207 7.00 -76.64 -16.36
C LEU A 207 6.20 -77.80 -17.01
N PHE A 208 6.74 -78.47 -18.04
CA PHE A 208 6.05 -79.53 -18.78
C PHE A 208 6.64 -80.95 -18.62
N LYS A 209 7.51 -81.18 -17.62
CA LYS A 209 7.86 -82.54 -17.19
C LYS A 209 6.65 -83.20 -16.51
N GLY A 210 5.70 -83.68 -17.31
CA GLY A 210 4.56 -84.48 -16.84
C GLY A 210 3.22 -84.24 -17.55
N TYR A 211 3.08 -83.25 -18.42
CA TYR A 211 1.77 -82.92 -19.02
C TYR A 211 1.54 -83.66 -20.34
N LYS A 212 0.51 -84.52 -20.40
CA LYS A 212 0.00 -85.16 -21.64
C LYS A 212 -1.36 -84.53 -21.99
N GLY A 213 -1.37 -83.46 -22.79
CA GLY A 213 -2.60 -82.82 -23.28
C GLY A 213 -2.32 -81.80 -24.40
N PRO A 214 -3.31 -81.47 -25.27
CA PRO A 214 -3.08 -80.67 -26.46
C PRO A 214 -3.03 -79.16 -26.15
N LEU A 215 -1.85 -78.56 -26.31
CA LEU A 215 -1.61 -77.11 -26.25
C LEU A 215 -1.87 -76.48 -27.63
N LYS A 216 -2.87 -75.58 -27.76
CA LYS A 216 -2.98 -74.76 -28.99
C LYS A 216 -3.30 -73.28 -28.85
N ASN A 217 -3.89 -72.75 -27.76
CA ASN A 217 -4.41 -71.37 -27.81
C ASN A 217 -4.00 -70.40 -26.66
N ASP A 218 -3.29 -70.82 -25.61
CA ASP A 218 -3.10 -69.94 -24.43
C ASP A 218 -1.81 -69.10 -24.45
N ALA A 219 -0.83 -69.43 -25.31
CA ALA A 219 0.41 -68.67 -25.42
C ALA A 219 0.22 -67.29 -26.07
N GLN A 220 -0.76 -67.17 -26.99
CA GLN A 220 -1.10 -65.90 -27.65
C GLN A 220 -1.80 -64.92 -26.70
N ASN A 221 -2.57 -65.42 -25.73
CA ASN A 221 -3.28 -64.59 -24.76
C ASN A 221 -2.34 -63.97 -23.71
N ALA A 222 -1.24 -64.66 -23.37
CA ALA A 222 -0.22 -64.14 -22.46
C ALA A 222 0.58 -62.97 -23.06
N TRP A 223 0.81 -62.99 -24.38
CA TRP A 223 1.50 -61.90 -25.09
C TRP A 223 0.67 -60.62 -25.14
N ILE A 224 -0.63 -60.73 -25.40
CA ILE A 224 -1.57 -59.58 -25.44
C ILE A 224 -1.64 -58.88 -24.08
N LEU A 225 -1.66 -59.65 -22.98
CA LEU A 225 -1.69 -59.09 -21.62
C LEU A 225 -0.38 -58.36 -21.27
N LYS A 226 0.78 -58.90 -21.71
CA LYS A 226 2.09 -58.28 -21.50
C LYS A 226 2.21 -56.95 -22.26
N GLU A 227 1.67 -56.88 -23.47
CA GLU A 227 1.71 -55.67 -24.30
C GLU A 227 0.72 -54.59 -23.84
N GLN A 228 -0.45 -54.97 -23.29
CA GLN A 228 -1.37 -54.03 -22.65
C GLN A 228 -0.76 -53.38 -21.39
N ILE A 229 0.02 -54.12 -20.60
CA ILE A 229 0.72 -53.58 -19.42
C ILE A 229 1.86 -52.64 -19.83
N ARG A 230 2.57 -52.95 -20.93
CA ARG A 230 3.64 -52.10 -21.49
C ARG A 230 3.11 -50.77 -22.04
N MET A 231 1.94 -50.79 -22.68
CA MET A 231 1.24 -49.59 -23.16
C MET A 231 0.81 -48.69 -21.99
N LEU A 232 0.32 -49.26 -20.89
CA LEU A 232 -0.11 -48.51 -19.70
C LEU A 232 1.05 -47.89 -18.89
N THR A 233 2.29 -48.31 -19.13
CA THR A 233 3.48 -47.82 -18.41
C THR A 233 4.31 -46.81 -19.20
N LYS A 234 4.16 -46.74 -20.54
CA LYS A 234 4.84 -45.75 -21.40
C LYS A 234 4.09 -44.43 -21.58
N GLU A 235 2.76 -44.43 -21.46
CA GLU A 235 2.01 -43.17 -21.31
C GLU A 235 1.91 -42.83 -19.83
N GLY A 236 2.76 -41.89 -19.39
CA GLY A 236 2.90 -41.50 -18.00
C GLY A 236 1.56 -41.28 -17.30
N PHE A 237 1.49 -41.82 -16.08
CA PHE A 237 0.45 -41.56 -15.10
C PHE A 237 0.39 -40.05 -14.82
N LYS A 238 -0.35 -39.34 -15.66
CA LYS A 238 -0.74 -37.95 -15.51
C LYS A 238 -2.03 -37.97 -14.70
N ILE A 239 -1.91 -37.96 -13.38
CA ILE A 239 -3.02 -37.66 -12.49
C ILE A 239 -2.53 -36.67 -11.44
N LEU A 240 -3.29 -35.57 -11.37
CA LEU A 240 -3.47 -34.57 -10.31
C LEU A 240 -2.82 -34.89 -8.95
#